data_AF-A0A848DFD2-F1
#
_entry.id   AF-A0A848DFD2-F1
#
_cell.length_a   1.000
_cell.length_b   1.000
_cell.length_c   1.000
_cell.angle_alpha   90.00
_cell.angle_beta   90.00
_cell.angle_gamma   90.00
#
_symmetry.space_group_name_H-M   'P 1'
#
loop_
_entity.id
_entity.type
_entity.pdbx_description
1 polymer ?
#
loop_
_entity_poly.entity_id
_entity_poly.type
_entity_poly.pdbx_seq_one_letter_code
_entity_poly.pdbx_strand_id
1 'polypeptide(L)'
;MKDIPVNLGGYKLTVVEAPAPKMRETKDGAMEPVVDRNGVQQFVVALFAKLKVGPGERAPKGEELRVTLTCDPGEGFAEDTRVELVDARLNSYQIDSPDGRSISGVSFKAMGLKPARTDK
;
A
#
# COMPACT_ATOMS: atom_id res chain seq x y z
N MET A 1 -2.97 -15.87 -6.01
CA MET A 1 -2.43 -16.20 -4.67
C MET A 1 -2.76 -15.04 -3.75
N LYS A 2 -3.19 -15.28 -2.50
CA LYS A 2 -3.74 -14.22 -1.64
C LYS A 2 -2.98 -14.10 -0.32
N ASP A 3 -2.94 -12.88 0.20
CA ASP A 3 -2.44 -12.49 1.52
C ASP A 3 -1.05 -13.07 1.86
N ILE A 4 -0.16 -13.05 0.87
CA ILE A 4 1.23 -13.51 1.02
C ILE A 4 1.97 -12.50 1.90
N PRO A 5 2.56 -12.91 3.04
CA PRO A 5 3.32 -11.98 3.87
C PRO A 5 4.50 -11.36 3.12
N VAL A 6 4.73 -10.07 3.33
CA VAL A 6 5.85 -9.33 2.72
C VAL A 6 6.72 -8.73 3.82
N ASN A 7 8.03 -8.93 3.71
CA ASN A 7 9.01 -8.26 4.56
C ASN A 7 9.60 -7.03 3.85
N LEU A 8 9.27 -5.84 4.34
CA LEU A 8 9.81 -4.57 3.86
C LEU A 8 10.79 -3.92 4.85
N GLY A 9 11.29 -4.64 5.86
CA GLY A 9 12.20 -4.09 6.88
C GLY A 9 13.52 -3.55 6.32
N GLY A 10 13.96 -4.06 5.17
CA GLY A 10 15.10 -3.55 4.42
C GLY A 10 14.84 -2.25 3.64
N TYR A 11 13.62 -1.72 3.68
CA TYR A 11 13.24 -0.51 2.94
C TYR A 11 12.87 0.62 3.88
N LYS A 12 13.22 1.84 3.46
CA LYS A 12 12.73 3.09 3.99
C LYS A 12 11.44 3.43 3.26
N LEU A 13 10.31 3.40 3.96
CA LEU A 13 9.01 3.78 3.40
C LEU A 13 8.69 5.22 3.81
N THR A 14 8.40 6.07 2.82
CA THR A 14 7.96 7.45 3.01
C THR A 14 6.55 7.61 2.46
N VAL A 15 5.66 8.29 3.16
CA VAL A 15 4.35 8.67 2.61
C VAL A 15 4.54 9.69 1.47
N VAL A 16 3.95 9.39 0.32
CA VAL A 16 3.87 10.29 -0.86
C VAL A 16 2.46 10.86 -0.99
N GLU A 17 1.44 10.04 -0.74
CA GLU A 17 0.05 10.46 -0.67
C GLU A 17 -0.50 9.98 0.67
N ALA A 18 -1.00 10.92 1.48
CA ALA A 18 -1.53 10.63 2.81
C ALA A 18 -2.67 9.61 2.75
N PRO A 19 -2.87 8.79 3.79
CA PRO A 19 -3.96 7.84 3.81
C PRO A 19 -5.31 8.51 3.64
N ALA A 20 -6.12 7.99 2.74
CA ALA A 20 -7.48 8.47 2.49
C ALA A 20 -8.45 7.29 2.29
N PRO A 21 -9.77 7.48 2.50
CA PRO A 21 -10.78 6.49 2.14
C PRO A 21 -10.56 6.01 0.71
N LYS A 22 -10.47 4.70 0.54
CA LYS A 22 -10.36 4.13 -0.79
C LYS A 22 -11.73 4.20 -1.43
N MET A 23 -11.85 4.94 -2.54
CA MET A 23 -13.10 5.09 -3.25
C MET A 23 -13.15 4.17 -4.47
N ARG A 24 -14.35 3.75 -4.87
CA ARG A 24 -14.62 3.11 -6.16
C ARG A 24 -15.78 3.80 -6.86
N GLU A 25 -15.74 3.80 -8.17
CA GLU A 25 -16.88 4.20 -8.99
C GLU A 25 -17.90 3.06 -9.05
N THR A 26 -19.17 3.42 -8.87
CA THR A 26 -20.32 2.52 -9.01
C THR A 26 -20.71 2.40 -10.48
N LYS A 27 -21.61 1.46 -10.81
CA LYS A 27 -22.13 1.31 -12.19
C LYS A 27 -22.84 2.57 -12.69
N ASP A 28 -23.36 3.38 -11.78
CA ASP A 28 -24.10 4.61 -12.08
C ASP A 28 -23.18 5.85 -12.10
N GLY A 29 -21.85 5.66 -12.00
CA GLY A 29 -20.86 6.73 -12.04
C GLY A 29 -20.65 7.48 -10.72
N ALA A 30 -21.37 7.13 -9.65
CA ALA A 30 -21.18 7.72 -8.33
C ALA A 30 -19.96 7.10 -7.61
N MET A 31 -19.29 7.87 -6.75
CA MET A 31 -18.16 7.39 -5.93
C MET A 31 -18.65 6.90 -4.57
N GLU A 32 -18.24 5.70 -4.17
CA GLU A 32 -18.53 5.14 -2.85
C GLU A 32 -17.26 4.59 -2.16
N PRO A 33 -17.19 4.62 -0.82
CA PRO A 33 -16.10 3.99 -0.08
C PRO A 33 -16.05 2.48 -0.33
N VAL A 34 -14.85 1.95 -0.54
CA VAL A 34 -14.60 0.52 -0.61
C VAL A 34 -14.67 -0.05 0.79
N VAL A 35 -15.57 -1.02 0.99
CA VAL A 35 -15.68 -1.81 2.22
C VAL A 35 -15.29 -3.26 1.96
N ASP A 36 -14.80 -3.94 3.01
CA ASP A 36 -14.59 -5.39 2.96
C ASP A 36 -15.89 -6.17 3.17
N ARG A 37 -15.78 -7.51 3.28
CA ARG A 37 -16.92 -8.42 3.45
C ARG A 37 -17.67 -8.22 4.78
N ASN A 38 -17.02 -7.62 5.77
CA ASN A 38 -17.59 -7.33 7.09
C ASN A 38 -18.09 -5.89 7.17
N GLY A 39 -18.05 -5.13 6.07
CA GLY A 39 -18.45 -3.73 6.03
C GLY A 39 -17.37 -2.77 6.53
N VAL A 40 -16.13 -3.22 6.74
CA VAL A 40 -15.04 -2.36 7.23
C VAL A 40 -14.49 -1.53 6.08
N GLN A 41 -14.57 -0.21 6.21
CA GLN A 41 -14.02 0.74 5.25
C GLN A 41 -12.51 0.54 5.07
N GLN A 42 -12.08 0.54 3.82
CA GLN A 42 -10.68 0.42 3.43
C GLN A 42 -10.11 1.79 3.12
N PHE A 43 -8.80 1.94 3.34
CA PHE A 43 -8.06 3.15 3.03
C PHE A 43 -6.97 2.83 2.02
N VAL A 44 -6.43 3.87 1.39
CA VAL A 44 -5.28 3.76 0.48
C VAL A 44 -4.23 4.78 0.86
N VAL A 45 -2.97 4.39 0.81
CA VAL A 45 -1.80 5.26 1.00
C VAL A 45 -0.82 5.01 -0.14
N ALA A 46 -0.15 6.05 -0.64
CA ALA A 46 0.98 5.90 -1.55
C ALA A 46 2.29 6.06 -0.77
N LEU A 47 3.21 5.12 -0.95
CA LEU A 47 4.50 5.10 -0.27
C LEU A 47 5.63 5.07 -1.28
N PHE A 48 6.71 5.81 -1.03
CA PHE A 48 7.96 5.62 -1.74
C PHE A 48 8.86 4.65 -0.96
N ALA A 49 9.13 3.49 -1.53
CA ALA A 49 10.02 2.48 -0.97
C ALA A 49 11.43 2.64 -1.53
N LYS A 50 12.40 2.88 -0.65
CA LYS A 50 13.82 2.98 -1.01
C LYS A 50 14.65 2.00 -0.20
N LEU A 51 15.49 1.20 -0.87
CA LEU A 51 16.34 0.21 -0.21
C LEU A 51 17.27 0.90 0.81
N LYS A 52 17.35 0.36 2.04
CA LYS A 52 18.37 0.70 3.02
C LYS A 52 19.69 0.06 2.58
N VAL A 53 20.75 0.86 2.53
CA VAL A 53 22.10 0.40 2.14
C VAL A 53 23.11 0.79 3.19
N GLY A 54 24.25 0.11 3.21
CA GLY A 54 25.33 0.38 4.14
C GLY A 54 26.04 1.73 3.88
N PRO A 55 26.89 2.18 4.81
CA PRO A 55 27.73 3.35 4.60
C PRO A 55 28.59 3.20 3.32
N GLY A 56 28.62 4.23 2.48
CA GLY A 56 29.39 4.24 1.23
C GLY A 56 28.72 3.53 0.05
N GLU A 57 27.60 2.83 0.27
CA GLU A 57 26.83 2.19 -0.78
C GLU A 57 25.78 3.14 -1.36
N ARG A 58 25.52 3.00 -2.67
CA ARG A 58 24.47 3.74 -3.35
C ARG A 58 23.21 2.89 -3.44
N ALA A 59 22.12 3.37 -2.84
CA ALA A 59 20.82 2.74 -3.02
C ALA A 59 20.36 2.81 -4.48
N PRO A 60 19.76 1.74 -5.02
CA PRO A 60 19.09 1.79 -6.32
C PRO A 60 17.92 2.79 -6.30
N LYS A 61 17.35 3.05 -7.49
CA LYS A 61 16.12 3.85 -7.59
C LYS A 61 15.02 3.18 -6.76
N GLY A 62 14.31 3.99 -5.98
CA GLY A 62 13.13 3.52 -5.25
C GLY A 62 11.91 3.37 -6.15
N GLU A 63 10.86 2.81 -5.58
CA GLU A 63 9.60 2.53 -6.26
C GLU A 63 8.43 3.05 -5.43
N GLU A 64 7.38 3.50 -6.11
CA GLU A 64 6.13 3.89 -5.47
C GLU A 64 5.24 2.66 -5.29
N LEU A 65 4.71 2.49 -4.09
CA LEU A 65 3.81 1.41 -3.70
C LEU A 65 2.47 2.02 -3.29
N ARG A 66 1.41 1.64 -3.98
CA ARG A 66 0.04 1.94 -3.54
C ARG A 66 -0.46 0.79 -2.68
N VAL A 67 -0.74 1.08 -1.41
CA VAL A 67 -1.07 0.08 -0.40
C VAL A 67 -2.50 0.30 0.09
N THR A 68 -3.30 -0.76 0.07
CA THR A 68 -4.64 -0.74 0.72
C THR A 68 -4.50 -1.05 2.21
N LEU A 69 -5.05 -0.21 3.08
CA LEU A 69 -5.09 -0.42 4.52
C LEU A 69 -6.45 -0.97 4.92
N THR A 70 -6.46 -1.98 5.79
CA THR A 70 -7.70 -2.66 6.18
C THR A 70 -8.46 -2.00 7.32
N CYS A 71 -7.85 -1.03 7.98
CA CYS A 71 -8.52 -0.16 8.94
C CYS A 71 -8.05 1.29 8.75
N ASP A 72 -8.74 2.20 9.42
CA ASP A 72 -8.30 3.60 9.54
C ASP A 72 -6.91 3.63 10.22
N PRO A 73 -5.87 4.20 9.57
CA PRO A 73 -4.57 4.32 10.20
C PRO A 73 -4.52 5.37 11.30
N GLY A 74 -5.53 6.26 11.40
CA GLY A 74 -5.52 7.42 12.29
C GLY A 74 -4.72 8.58 11.72
N GLU A 75 -4.51 9.60 12.57
CA GLU A 75 -3.80 10.82 12.21
C GLU A 75 -2.26 10.66 12.25
N GLY A 76 -1.54 11.65 11.73
CA GLY A 76 -0.07 11.72 11.85
C GLY A 76 0.71 11.08 10.70
N PHE A 77 0.05 10.71 9.60
CA PHE A 77 0.67 10.12 8.40
C PHE A 77 0.58 11.04 7.18
N ALA A 78 1.01 12.30 7.34
CA ALA A 78 1.10 13.25 6.23
C ALA A 78 2.21 12.86 5.24
N GLU A 79 2.25 13.52 4.08
CA GLU A 79 3.36 13.43 3.12
C GLU A 79 4.72 13.60 3.83
N ASP A 80 5.75 12.93 3.31
CA ASP A 80 7.10 12.83 3.87
C ASP A 80 7.24 12.08 5.21
N THR A 81 6.15 11.62 5.82
CA THR A 81 6.20 10.84 7.06
C THR A 81 6.87 9.47 6.82
N ARG A 82 7.76 9.07 7.73
CA ARG A 82 8.39 7.74 7.71
C ARG A 82 7.55 6.73 8.45
N VAL A 83 7.25 5.62 7.78
CA VAL A 83 6.31 4.61 8.30
C VAL A 83 6.84 3.19 8.13
N GLU A 84 6.26 2.29 8.90
CA GLU A 84 6.30 0.85 8.67
C GLU A 84 4.87 0.36 8.45
N LEU A 85 4.70 -0.61 7.56
CA LEU A 85 3.42 -1.30 7.36
C LEU A 85 3.24 -2.36 8.44
N VAL A 86 2.07 -2.37 9.09
CA VAL A 86 1.71 -3.42 10.04
C VAL A 86 1.06 -4.57 9.28
N ASP A 87 1.58 -5.79 9.42
CA ASP A 87 1.04 -7.00 8.79
C ASP A 87 0.91 -6.83 7.25
N ALA A 88 2.03 -6.46 6.62
CA ALA A 88 2.12 -6.22 5.19
C ALA A 88 1.98 -7.51 4.38
N ARG A 89 1.15 -7.46 3.34
CA ARG A 89 0.75 -8.59 2.51
C ARG A 89 0.68 -8.20 1.04
N LEU A 90 0.81 -9.20 0.18
CA LEU A 90 0.66 -9.09 -1.26
C LEU A 90 -0.40 -10.07 -1.77
N ASN A 91 -1.23 -9.59 -2.69
CA ASN A 91 -2.18 -10.39 -3.44
C ASN A 91 -1.78 -10.36 -4.92
N SER A 92 -1.64 -11.54 -5.54
CA SER A 92 -1.58 -11.62 -7.00
C SER A 92 -2.98 -11.73 -7.58
N TYR A 93 -3.22 -11.01 -8.67
CA TYR A 93 -4.47 -11.04 -9.41
C TYR A 93 -4.20 -11.27 -10.89
N GLN A 94 -5.19 -11.85 -11.56
CA GLN A 94 -5.32 -11.90 -13.00
C GLN A 94 -6.74 -11.45 -13.32
N ILE A 95 -6.87 -10.57 -14.30
CA ILE A 95 -8.14 -10.10 -14.83
C ILE A 95 -8.16 -10.46 -16.30
N ASP A 96 -9.11 -11.32 -16.66
CA ASP A 96 -9.36 -11.70 -18.05
C ASP A 96 -10.43 -10.78 -18.63
N SER A 97 -10.11 -10.18 -19.76
CA SER A 97 -11.00 -9.31 -20.52
C SER A 97 -11.82 -10.14 -21.52
N PRO A 98 -13.06 -9.72 -21.86
CA PRO A 98 -13.89 -10.42 -22.84
C PRO A 98 -13.27 -10.54 -24.24
N ASP A 99 -12.29 -9.69 -24.57
CA ASP A 99 -11.54 -9.71 -25.83
C ASP A 99 -10.40 -10.75 -25.86
N GLY A 100 -10.30 -11.61 -24.84
CA GLY A 100 -9.30 -12.68 -24.74
C GLY A 100 -7.94 -12.23 -24.21
N ARG A 101 -7.80 -10.98 -23.74
CA ARG A 101 -6.58 -10.50 -23.08
C ARG A 101 -6.61 -10.81 -21.59
N SER A 102 -5.44 -11.04 -21.00
CA SER A 102 -5.28 -11.19 -19.55
C SER A 102 -4.29 -10.16 -19.03
N ILE A 103 -4.66 -9.48 -17.94
CA ILE A 103 -3.78 -8.59 -17.19
C ILE A 103 -3.49 -9.25 -15.85
N SER A 104 -2.21 -9.50 -15.58
CA SER A 104 -1.75 -10.02 -14.30
C SER A 104 -1.01 -8.94 -13.53
N GLY A 105 -1.15 -8.94 -12.21
CA GLY A 105 -0.51 -7.95 -11.36
C GLY A 105 -0.46 -8.36 -9.91
N VAL A 106 0.11 -7.47 -9.11
CA VAL A 106 0.17 -7.59 -7.66
C VAL A 106 -0.41 -6.36 -7.01
N SER A 107 -1.02 -6.54 -5.85
CA SER A 107 -1.54 -5.45 -5.03
C SER A 107 -1.03 -5.61 -3.60
N PHE A 108 -0.61 -4.49 -3.00
CA PHE A 108 -0.15 -4.45 -1.63
C PHE A 108 -1.30 -4.13 -0.69
N LYS A 109 -1.30 -4.80 0.45
CA LYS A 109 -2.23 -4.60 1.56
C LYS A 109 -1.46 -4.56 2.87
N ALA A 110 -1.94 -3.81 3.85
CA ALA A 110 -1.48 -3.89 5.23
C ALA A 110 -2.65 -3.69 6.18
N MET A 111 -2.49 -4.08 7.44
CA MET A 111 -3.49 -3.78 8.46
C MET A 111 -3.57 -2.27 8.69
N GLY A 112 -2.42 -1.62 8.89
CA GLY A 112 -2.31 -0.20 9.15
C GLY A 112 -0.88 0.31 9.04
N LEU A 113 -0.64 1.50 9.59
CA LEU A 113 0.65 2.18 9.63
C LEU A 113 1.12 2.36 11.06
N LYS A 114 2.44 2.39 11.24
CA LYS A 114 3.06 2.92 12.46
C LYS A 114 4.24 3.82 12.07
N PRO A 115 4.60 4.81 12.89
CA PRO A 115 5.81 5.59 12.67
C PRO A 115 7.03 4.67 12.58
N ALA A 116 7.88 4.89 11.58
CA ALA A 116 9.14 4.17 11.48
C ALA A 116 10.06 4.64 12.62
N ARG A 117 10.80 3.70 13.22
CA ARG A 117 11.92 4.11 14.07
C ARG A 117 12.96 4.81 13.22
N THR A 118 13.36 6.01 13.62
CA THR A 118 14.51 6.68 13.04
C THR A 118 15.75 5.87 13.42
N ASP A 119 16.40 5.26 12.43
CA ASP A 119 17.70 4.63 12.60
C ASP A 119 18.68 5.74 13.06
N LYS A 120 19.03 5.75 14.35
CA LYS A 120 20.11 6.60 14.92
C LYS A 120 21.45 5.93 14.70
#